data_AF-A0AAP5H4J7-F1
#
_entry.id   AF-A0AAP5H4J7-F1
#
_cell.length_a   1.000
_cell.length_b   1.000
_cell.length_c   1.000
_cell.angle_alpha   90.00
_cell.angle_beta   90.00
_cell.angle_gamma   90.00
#
_symmetry.space_group_name_H-M   'P 1'
#
loop_
_entity.id
_entity.type
_entity.pdbx_description
1 polymer ?
#
loop_
_entity_poly.entity_id
_entity_poly.type
_entity_poly.pdbx_seq_one_letter_code
_entity_poly.pdbx_strand_id
1 'polypeptide(L)'
;MVSKKQPRKQKSQPRKNRNMTQNKPIRNRTHKFLAGLLSAIIPGMGHIYLRLYMRGLTFMLLILLDLSALLYFSSIGIQINVPLLILLALCIPIIYFYNVYDVLQSADWVMMRRRRVSVLGGSDKPEPNERAAGEALMVWERGISFGLLLIVGGALMVLFFRKPRWFQEVLALYGGYVFAVLLIIGGLIIFGREIWGMLRKTKV
;
A
#
# COMPACT_ATOMS: atom_id res chain seq x y z
N MET A 1 -43.76 76.69 -16.70
CA MET A 1 -44.29 75.69 -15.74
C MET A 1 -44.26 74.35 -16.46
N VAL A 2 -43.56 73.26 -16.14
CA VAL A 2 -42.76 72.76 -15.01
C VAL A 2 -41.83 71.67 -15.63
N SER A 3 -40.51 71.85 -15.64
CA SER A 3 -39.47 71.20 -14.82
C SER A 3 -39.26 69.67 -14.95
N LYS A 4 -38.15 69.32 -15.60
CA LYS A 4 -37.20 68.17 -15.49
C LYS A 4 -37.54 66.98 -14.54
N LYS A 5 -37.26 65.74 -15.02
CA LYS A 5 -36.12 64.88 -14.58
C LYS A 5 -36.21 63.42 -15.12
N GLN A 6 -35.19 62.98 -15.86
CA GLN A 6 -34.63 61.62 -15.82
C GLN A 6 -33.69 61.48 -14.59
N PRO A 7 -33.09 60.32 -14.22
CA PRO A 7 -33.32 58.92 -14.58
C PRO A 7 -33.40 57.98 -13.33
N ARG A 8 -33.74 56.68 -13.48
CA ARG A 8 -33.26 55.65 -12.53
C ARG A 8 -33.12 54.27 -13.20
N LYS A 9 -31.87 53.91 -13.50
CA LYS A 9 -31.42 52.51 -13.62
C LYS A 9 -31.69 51.83 -12.28
N GLN A 10 -32.41 50.72 -12.28
CA GLN A 10 -32.35 49.76 -11.18
C GLN A 10 -31.83 48.42 -11.71
N LYS A 11 -30.73 48.03 -11.09
CA LYS A 11 -29.78 46.97 -11.43
C LYS A 11 -30.13 45.77 -10.55
N SER A 12 -29.93 44.56 -11.06
CA SER A 12 -29.78 43.30 -10.28
C SER A 12 -31.10 42.73 -9.74
N GLN A 13 -31.45 41.45 -9.83
CA GLN A 13 -30.64 40.22 -9.75
C GLN A 13 -31.40 39.06 -10.46
N PRO A 14 -30.70 38.06 -11.03
CA PRO A 14 -31.36 36.81 -11.38
C PRO A 14 -31.76 36.11 -10.09
N ARG A 15 -33.07 35.80 -9.93
CA ARG A 15 -33.55 34.92 -8.86
C ARG A 15 -32.96 33.53 -9.09
N LYS A 16 -31.78 33.30 -8.52
CA LYS A 16 -31.15 32.00 -8.34
C LYS A 16 -32.06 31.19 -7.42
N ASN A 17 -32.96 30.39 -8.01
CA ASN A 17 -33.71 29.37 -7.29
C ASN A 17 -32.71 28.37 -6.71
N ARG A 18 -32.27 28.65 -5.48
CA ARG A 18 -31.52 27.73 -4.62
C ARG A 18 -32.52 26.73 -4.04
N ASN A 19 -33.04 25.86 -4.89
CA ASN A 19 -33.69 24.66 -4.38
C ASN A 19 -32.55 23.69 -4.09
N MET A 20 -32.30 23.58 -2.79
CA MET A 20 -31.30 22.75 -2.12
C MET A 20 -31.14 21.42 -2.85
N THR A 21 -30.01 21.25 -3.53
CA THR A 21 -29.46 19.92 -3.80
C THR A 21 -29.25 19.29 -2.44
N GLN A 22 -30.22 18.47 -2.04
CA GLN A 22 -30.24 17.66 -0.85
C GLN A 22 -28.89 16.96 -0.77
N ASN A 23 -28.07 17.43 0.17
CA ASN A 23 -26.75 16.92 0.44
C ASN A 23 -26.96 15.51 1.02
N LYS A 24 -27.05 14.50 0.16
CA LYS A 24 -27.10 13.10 0.60
C LYS A 24 -25.88 12.90 1.48
N PRO A 25 -26.03 12.55 2.78
CA PRO A 25 -24.88 12.28 3.62
C PRO A 25 -24.07 11.19 2.93
N ILE A 26 -22.82 11.51 2.63
CA ILE A 26 -21.93 10.72 1.80
C ILE A 26 -21.80 9.34 2.46
N ARG A 27 -22.55 8.36 1.93
CA ARG A 27 -22.51 6.92 2.24
C ARG A 27 -21.20 6.29 1.76
N ASN A 28 -20.06 6.96 1.96
CA ASN A 28 -18.73 6.46 1.57
C ASN A 28 -17.88 6.04 2.77
N ARG A 29 -18.27 6.36 4.02
CA ARG A 29 -17.58 5.80 5.20
C ARG A 29 -17.71 4.28 5.26
N THR A 30 -18.86 3.74 4.88
CA THR A 30 -19.13 2.29 4.84
C THR A 30 -18.24 1.57 3.82
N HIS A 31 -17.93 2.18 2.68
CA HIS A 31 -17.03 1.60 1.69
C HIS A 31 -15.56 1.53 2.18
N LYS A 32 -15.12 2.47 3.04
CA LYS A 32 -13.79 2.37 3.70
C LYS A 32 -13.75 1.21 4.69
N PHE A 33 -14.77 1.13 5.55
CA PHE A 33 -14.87 0.08 6.56
C PHE A 33 -14.97 -1.27 5.90
N LEU A 34 -15.75 -1.39 4.82
CA LEU A 34 -15.90 -2.63 4.09
C LEU A 34 -14.60 -3.02 3.36
N ALA A 35 -13.87 -2.06 2.77
CA ALA A 35 -12.57 -2.34 2.16
C ALA A 35 -11.52 -2.80 3.19
N GLY A 36 -11.43 -2.10 4.33
CA GLY A 36 -10.55 -2.47 5.43
C GLY A 36 -10.93 -3.81 6.06
N LEU A 37 -12.24 -4.05 6.24
CA LEU A 37 -12.77 -5.31 6.76
C LEU A 37 -12.53 -6.47 5.78
N LEU A 38 -12.72 -6.26 4.47
CA LEU A 38 -12.38 -7.26 3.46
C LEU A 38 -10.87 -7.56 3.45
N SER A 39 -10.02 -6.56 3.62
CA SER A 39 -8.57 -6.76 3.76
C SER A 39 -8.21 -7.54 5.02
N ALA A 40 -8.95 -7.32 6.10
CA ALA A 40 -8.76 -8.04 7.34
C ALA A 40 -9.18 -9.53 7.23
N ILE A 41 -10.21 -9.85 6.43
CA ILE A 41 -10.64 -11.24 6.28
C ILE A 41 -9.76 -11.99 5.28
N ILE A 42 -9.45 -11.39 4.13
CA ILE A 42 -8.60 -11.99 3.10
C ILE A 42 -7.53 -10.99 2.71
N PRO A 43 -6.25 -11.26 3.01
CA PRO A 43 -5.19 -10.32 2.71
C PRO A 43 -5.10 -10.09 1.19
N GLY A 44 -4.99 -8.82 0.80
CA GLY A 44 -4.99 -8.38 -0.60
C GLY A 44 -6.38 -8.14 -1.21
N MET A 45 -7.47 -8.59 -0.58
CA MET A 45 -8.82 -8.37 -1.10
C MET A 45 -9.29 -6.92 -0.96
N GLY A 46 -8.84 -6.20 0.06
CA GLY A 46 -9.17 -4.79 0.26
C GLY A 46 -8.63 -3.90 -0.87
N HIS A 47 -7.41 -4.15 -1.37
CA HIS A 47 -6.85 -3.44 -2.52
C HIS A 47 -7.63 -3.69 -3.81
N ILE A 48 -8.02 -4.94 -4.05
CA ILE A 48 -8.84 -5.33 -5.21
C ILE A 48 -10.20 -4.61 -5.18
N TYR A 49 -10.80 -4.48 -3.99
CA TYR A 49 -12.04 -3.73 -3.80
C TYR A 49 -11.89 -2.23 -4.14
N LEU A 50 -10.71 -1.65 -3.91
CA LEU A 50 -10.37 -0.28 -4.31
C LEU A 50 -10.01 -0.15 -5.81
N ARG A 51 -10.10 -1.24 -6.59
CA ARG A 51 -9.62 -1.37 -7.98
C ARG A 51 -8.10 -1.29 -8.14
N LEU A 52 -7.34 -1.51 -7.05
CA LEU A 52 -5.89 -1.63 -7.02
C LEU A 52 -5.49 -3.12 -7.09
N TYR A 53 -5.71 -3.73 -8.26
CA TYR A 53 -5.49 -5.17 -8.45
C TYR A 53 -4.03 -5.59 -8.27
N MET A 54 -3.08 -4.77 -8.74
CA MET A 54 -1.65 -5.10 -8.68
C MET A 54 -1.16 -5.19 -7.24
N ARG A 55 -1.54 -4.26 -6.35
CA ARG A 55 -1.19 -4.33 -4.93
C ARG A 55 -1.80 -5.54 -4.24
N GLY A 56 -3.09 -5.79 -4.49
CA GLY A 56 -3.77 -6.93 -3.91
C GLY A 56 -3.11 -8.24 -4.27
N LEU A 57 -2.75 -8.41 -5.55
CA LEU A 57 -2.03 -9.58 -6.04
C LEU A 57 -0.61 -9.70 -5.45
N THR A 58 0.13 -8.60 -5.31
CA THR A 58 1.45 -8.62 -4.66
C THR A 58 1.34 -9.10 -3.22
N PHE A 59 0.38 -8.61 -2.45
CA PHE A 59 0.16 -9.06 -1.06
C PHE A 59 -0.27 -10.52 -0.98
N MET A 60 -1.16 -10.97 -1.88
CA MET A 60 -1.52 -12.38 -1.96
C MET A 60 -0.29 -13.24 -2.28
N LEU A 61 0.51 -12.85 -3.27
CA LEU A 61 1.72 -13.58 -3.65
C LEU A 61 2.72 -13.62 -2.49
N LEU A 62 2.95 -12.50 -1.80
CA LEU A 62 3.86 -12.46 -0.65
C LEU A 62 3.43 -13.41 0.46
N ILE A 63 2.15 -13.45 0.79
CA ILE A 63 1.63 -14.35 1.84
C ILE A 63 1.66 -15.80 1.40
N LEU A 64 1.31 -16.09 0.15
CA LEU A 64 1.44 -17.44 -0.41
C LEU A 64 2.90 -17.88 -0.35
N LEU A 65 3.83 -17.04 -0.79
CA LEU A 65 5.26 -17.31 -0.81
C LEU A 65 5.79 -17.57 0.60
N ASP A 66 5.45 -16.70 1.55
CA ASP A 66 5.81 -16.81 2.96
C ASP A 66 5.28 -18.11 3.58
N LEU A 67 4.00 -18.44 3.34
CA LEU A 67 3.40 -19.69 3.78
C LEU A 67 4.05 -20.91 3.14
N SER A 68 4.39 -20.85 1.85
CA SER A 68 5.06 -21.95 1.15
C SER A 68 6.47 -22.18 1.68
N ALA A 69 7.20 -21.10 1.98
CA ALA A 69 8.49 -21.17 2.65
C ALA A 69 8.32 -21.78 4.04
N LEU A 70 7.30 -21.36 4.80
CA LEU A 70 7.07 -21.84 6.17
C LEU A 70 6.79 -23.33 6.21
N LEU A 71 5.93 -23.81 5.31
CA LEU A 71 5.64 -25.23 5.17
C LEU A 71 6.88 -26.02 4.73
N TYR A 72 7.69 -25.46 3.84
CA TYR A 72 8.94 -26.07 3.39
C TYR A 72 9.96 -26.22 4.54
N PHE A 73 10.24 -25.13 5.25
CA PHE A 73 11.18 -25.11 6.38
C PHE A 73 10.70 -25.96 7.55
N SER A 74 9.39 -25.96 7.83
CA SER A 74 8.78 -26.84 8.83
C SER A 74 8.95 -28.33 8.47
N SER A 75 8.82 -28.67 7.20
CA SER A 75 8.86 -30.07 6.73
C SER A 75 10.25 -30.72 6.73
N ILE A 76 11.35 -29.95 6.68
CA ILE A 76 12.73 -30.48 6.56
C ILE A 76 13.33 -30.93 7.90
N GLY A 77 12.64 -30.66 9.00
CA GLY A 77 13.07 -31.05 10.34
C GLY A 77 13.38 -29.81 11.17
N ILE A 78 12.67 -29.70 12.30
CA ILE A 78 12.63 -28.51 13.16
C ILE A 78 14.03 -28.09 13.65
N GLN A 79 14.98 -29.01 13.78
CA GLN A 79 16.21 -28.74 14.53
C GLN A 79 17.28 -27.91 13.80
N ILE A 80 17.32 -27.89 12.47
CA ILE A 80 18.44 -27.24 11.74
C ILE A 80 18.22 -25.73 11.55
N ASN A 81 16.97 -25.27 11.50
CA ASN A 81 16.63 -23.90 11.09
C ASN A 81 15.56 -23.24 11.99
N VAL A 82 15.55 -23.54 13.30
CA VAL A 82 14.59 -22.96 14.26
C VAL A 82 14.51 -21.42 14.18
N PRO A 83 15.63 -20.65 14.10
CA PRO A 83 15.55 -19.19 14.04
C PRO A 83 14.88 -18.66 12.77
N LEU A 84 15.13 -19.31 11.62
CA LEU A 84 14.50 -18.99 10.34
C LEU A 84 12.99 -19.22 10.40
N LEU A 85 12.58 -20.35 10.97
CA LEU A 85 11.17 -20.70 11.13
C LEU A 85 10.44 -19.67 11.99
N ILE A 86 11.05 -19.25 13.11
CA ILE A 86 10.49 -18.22 13.99
C ILE A 86 10.35 -16.89 13.27
N LEU A 87 11.38 -16.46 12.51
CA LEU A 87 11.29 -15.21 11.78
C LEU A 87 10.18 -15.25 10.73
N LEU A 88 10.08 -16.33 9.97
CA LEU A 88 9.07 -16.48 8.94
C LEU A 88 7.65 -16.54 9.53
N ALA A 89 7.49 -17.22 10.67
CA ALA A 89 6.24 -17.19 11.42
C ALA A 89 5.90 -15.78 11.93
N LEU A 90 6.90 -14.96 12.27
CA LEU A 90 6.73 -13.56 12.65
C LEU A 90 6.45 -12.64 11.43
N CYS A 91 6.90 -13.00 10.23
CA CYS A 91 6.59 -12.28 9.00
C CYS A 91 5.09 -12.27 8.71
N ILE A 92 4.37 -13.36 8.96
CA ILE A 92 2.91 -13.46 8.74
C ILE A 92 2.13 -12.29 9.40
N PRO A 93 2.19 -12.09 10.73
CA PRO A 93 1.45 -10.99 11.37
C PRO A 93 1.96 -9.62 10.92
N ILE A 94 3.26 -9.45 10.68
CA ILE A 94 3.84 -8.18 10.19
C ILE A 94 3.26 -7.82 8.81
N ILE A 95 3.28 -8.76 7.87
CA ILE A 95 2.74 -8.58 6.52
C ILE A 95 1.24 -8.29 6.59
N TYR A 96 0.52 -8.98 7.47
CA TYR A 96 -0.91 -8.77 7.66
C TYR A 96 -1.23 -7.36 8.20
N PHE A 97 -0.54 -6.89 9.24
CA PHE A 97 -0.69 -5.53 9.75
C PHE A 97 -0.40 -4.49 8.66
N TYR A 98 0.68 -4.69 7.90
CA TYR A 98 1.03 -3.79 6.80
C TYR A 98 -0.04 -3.80 5.70
N ASN A 99 -0.59 -4.97 5.35
CA ASN A 99 -1.68 -5.08 4.39
C ASN A 99 -2.91 -4.27 4.80
N VAL A 100 -3.35 -4.41 6.06
CA VAL A 100 -4.48 -3.65 6.61
C VAL A 100 -4.19 -2.14 6.61
N TYR A 101 -3.01 -1.74 7.07
CA TYR A 101 -2.59 -0.33 7.08
C TYR A 101 -2.58 0.28 5.66
N ASP A 102 -2.00 -0.41 4.69
CA ASP A 102 -1.90 0.08 3.31
C ASP A 102 -3.29 0.22 2.66
N VAL A 103 -4.25 -0.68 2.96
CA VAL A 103 -5.63 -0.52 2.49
C VAL A 103 -6.31 0.68 3.12
N LEU A 104 -6.15 0.89 4.43
CA LEU A 104 -6.75 2.04 5.12
C LEU A 104 -6.20 3.35 4.55
N GLN A 105 -4.89 3.44 4.35
CA GLN A 105 -4.23 4.62 3.77
C GLN A 105 -4.68 4.85 2.32
N SER A 106 -4.77 3.79 1.52
CA SER A 106 -5.26 3.85 0.14
C SER A 106 -6.72 4.31 0.07
N ALA A 107 -7.57 3.83 0.99
CA ALA A 107 -8.98 4.22 1.07
C ALA A 107 -9.16 5.68 1.48
N ASP A 108 -8.33 6.16 2.40
CA ASP A 108 -8.30 7.57 2.78
C ASP A 108 -7.86 8.45 1.63
N TRP A 109 -6.78 8.08 0.93
CA TRP A 109 -6.29 8.82 -0.21
C TRP A 109 -7.33 8.94 -1.34
N VAL A 110 -7.99 7.83 -1.70
CA VAL A 110 -9.07 7.82 -2.72
C VAL A 110 -10.21 8.75 -2.32
N MET A 111 -10.56 8.79 -1.04
CA MET A 111 -11.65 9.64 -0.54
C MET A 111 -11.27 11.11 -0.41
N MET A 112 -10.04 11.44 -0.02
CA MET A 112 -9.56 12.81 -0.02
C MET A 112 -9.56 13.38 -1.44
N ARG A 113 -9.14 12.60 -2.44
CA ARG A 113 -9.23 12.99 -3.85
C ARG A 113 -10.67 13.26 -4.28
N ARG A 114 -11.61 12.37 -3.94
CA ARG A 114 -13.01 12.51 -4.33
C ARG A 114 -13.69 13.70 -3.63
N ARG A 115 -13.34 13.97 -2.37
CA ARG A 115 -13.83 15.13 -1.60
C ARG A 115 -13.26 16.45 -2.12
N ARG A 116 -11.97 16.49 -2.49
CA ARG A 116 -11.36 17.68 -3.14
C ARG A 116 -12.06 18.01 -4.45
N VAL A 117 -12.33 17.01 -5.30
CA VAL A 117 -13.04 17.22 -6.58
C VAL A 117 -14.47 17.71 -6.38
N SER A 118 -15.20 17.22 -5.36
CA SER A 118 -16.58 17.64 -5.11
C SER A 118 -16.72 18.99 -4.41
N VAL A 119 -15.72 19.41 -3.61
CA VAL A 119 -15.78 20.64 -2.81
C VAL A 119 -15.16 21.83 -3.53
N LEU A 120 -14.07 21.64 -4.29
CA LEU A 120 -13.31 22.73 -4.91
C LEU A 120 -13.56 22.94 -6.42
N GLY A 121 -14.51 22.24 -7.05
CA GLY A 121 -14.90 22.56 -8.42
C GLY A 121 -13.72 22.59 -9.42
N GLY A 122 -12.84 21.59 -9.35
CA GLY A 122 -11.95 21.20 -10.46
C GLY A 122 -11.02 22.25 -11.07
N SER A 123 -10.31 23.09 -10.31
CA SER A 123 -9.29 23.99 -10.91
C SER A 123 -7.98 24.22 -10.14
N ASP A 124 -7.70 23.47 -9.07
CA ASP A 124 -6.39 23.58 -8.40
C ASP A 124 -5.50 22.38 -8.74
N LYS A 125 -4.40 22.67 -9.46
CA LYS A 125 -3.36 21.70 -9.78
C LYS A 125 -2.77 21.17 -8.45
N PRO A 126 -2.70 19.83 -8.24
CA PRO A 126 -2.10 19.29 -7.03
C PRO A 126 -0.68 19.81 -6.80
N GLU A 127 -0.42 20.28 -5.58
CA GLU A 127 0.92 20.62 -5.08
C GLU A 127 1.92 19.48 -5.39
N PRO A 128 3.11 19.79 -5.94
CA PRO A 128 4.07 18.78 -6.42
C PRO A 128 4.58 17.84 -5.32
N ASN A 129 4.58 18.29 -4.06
CA ASN A 129 5.12 17.50 -2.95
C ASN A 129 4.21 16.34 -2.51
N GLU A 130 2.88 16.45 -2.65
CA GLU A 130 1.95 15.33 -2.39
C GLU A 130 2.05 14.23 -3.47
N ARG A 131 2.44 14.61 -4.70
CA ARG A 131 2.65 13.66 -5.80
C ARG A 131 3.89 12.81 -5.55
N ALA A 132 4.99 13.40 -5.09
CA ALA A 132 6.26 12.70 -4.88
C ALA A 132 6.18 11.54 -3.87
N ALA A 133 5.44 11.72 -2.76
CA ALA A 133 5.30 10.69 -1.73
C ALA A 133 4.47 9.48 -2.21
N GLY A 134 3.41 9.73 -2.98
CA GLY A 134 2.64 8.67 -3.63
C GLY A 134 3.38 8.04 -4.81
N GLU A 135 4.14 8.85 -5.57
CA GLU A 135 4.87 8.39 -6.74
C GLU A 135 6.06 7.50 -6.39
N ALA A 136 6.82 7.78 -5.32
CA ALA A 136 7.93 6.91 -4.90
C ALA A 136 7.48 5.48 -4.56
N LEU A 137 6.30 5.34 -3.93
CA LEU A 137 5.68 4.04 -3.68
C LEU A 137 5.01 3.44 -4.94
N MET A 138 4.57 4.28 -5.88
CA MET A 138 3.95 3.86 -7.16
C MET A 138 4.95 3.58 -8.29
N VAL A 139 6.22 3.99 -8.21
CA VAL A 139 7.23 3.69 -9.25
C VAL A 139 7.38 2.18 -9.44
N TRP A 140 7.25 1.41 -8.36
CA TRP A 140 7.33 -0.04 -8.40
C TRP A 140 6.12 -0.71 -9.08
N GLU A 141 4.98 0.00 -9.19
CA GLU A 141 3.73 -0.50 -9.78
C GLU A 141 3.57 -0.20 -11.28
N ARG A 142 4.45 0.61 -11.87
CA ARG A 142 4.30 1.10 -13.26
C ARG A 142 5.16 0.35 -14.30
N GLY A 143 5.60 -0.88 -14.05
CA GLY A 143 6.53 -1.55 -14.97
C GLY A 143 6.48 -3.08 -15.03
N ILE A 144 7.37 -3.61 -15.87
CA ILE A 144 7.70 -5.04 -16.05
C ILE A 144 8.04 -5.72 -14.71
N SER A 145 8.45 -4.94 -13.71
CA SER A 145 8.76 -5.37 -12.34
C SER A 145 7.67 -6.27 -11.73
N PHE A 146 6.39 -5.92 -11.90
CA PHE A 146 5.29 -6.72 -11.35
C PHE A 146 5.19 -8.10 -12.01
N GLY A 147 5.32 -8.15 -13.35
CA GLY A 147 5.34 -9.42 -14.09
C GLY A 147 6.57 -10.26 -13.72
N LEU A 148 7.73 -9.63 -13.58
CA LEU A 148 8.95 -10.31 -13.13
C LEU A 148 8.83 -10.84 -11.70
N LEU A 149 8.19 -10.09 -10.80
CA LEU A 149 7.90 -10.54 -9.44
C LEU A 149 6.97 -11.76 -9.43
N LEU A 150 5.95 -11.80 -10.30
CA LEU A 150 5.09 -12.97 -10.46
C LEU A 150 5.86 -14.18 -10.98
N ILE A 151 6.74 -13.99 -11.97
CA ILE A 151 7.56 -15.07 -12.52
C ILE A 151 8.54 -15.60 -11.46
N VAL A 152 9.29 -14.71 -10.81
CA VAL A 152 10.28 -15.08 -9.79
C VAL A 152 9.59 -15.69 -8.58
N GLY A 153 8.53 -15.06 -8.07
CA GLY A 153 7.77 -15.55 -6.92
C GLY A 153 7.10 -16.89 -7.21
N GLY A 154 6.49 -17.06 -8.38
CA GLY A 154 5.89 -18.33 -8.80
C GLY A 154 6.93 -19.44 -8.98
N ALA A 155 8.07 -19.14 -9.62
CA ALA A 155 9.18 -20.09 -9.76
C ALA A 155 9.73 -20.52 -8.40
N LEU A 156 9.88 -19.58 -7.46
CA LEU A 156 10.35 -19.86 -6.10
C LEU A 156 9.34 -20.73 -5.33
N MET A 157 8.04 -20.51 -5.54
CA MET A 157 6.99 -21.36 -5.00
C MET A 157 7.08 -22.80 -5.53
N VAL A 158 7.26 -22.97 -6.84
CA VAL A 158 7.44 -24.29 -7.47
C VAL A 158 8.71 -24.98 -6.95
N LEU A 159 9.80 -24.22 -6.78
CA LEU A 159 11.06 -24.71 -6.21
C LEU A 159 10.84 -25.30 -4.81
N PHE A 160 10.13 -24.58 -3.93
CA PHE A 160 9.78 -25.07 -2.59
C PHE A 160 8.85 -26.28 -2.63
N PHE A 161 7.87 -26.30 -3.53
CA PHE A 161 6.95 -27.42 -3.64
C PHE A 161 7.62 -28.69 -4.18
N ARG A 162 8.56 -28.55 -5.12
CA ARG A 162 9.22 -29.70 -5.74
C ARG A 162 10.29 -30.33 -4.85
N LYS A 163 10.80 -29.61 -3.85
CA LYS A 163 11.84 -30.05 -2.89
C LYS A 163 13.02 -30.77 -3.57
N PRO A 164 13.73 -30.12 -4.51
CA PRO A 164 14.87 -30.77 -5.17
C PRO A 164 16.00 -31.05 -4.18
N ARG A 165 16.62 -32.24 -4.27
CA ARG A 165 17.61 -32.73 -3.29
C ARG A 165 18.81 -31.79 -3.09
N TRP A 166 19.36 -31.26 -4.19
CA TRP A 166 20.47 -30.30 -4.15
C TRP A 166 20.14 -29.04 -3.33
N PHE A 167 18.88 -28.58 -3.40
CA PHE A 167 18.43 -27.39 -2.67
C PHE A 167 18.31 -27.68 -1.18
N GLN A 168 17.87 -28.89 -0.82
CA GLN A 168 17.82 -29.33 0.57
C GLN A 168 19.21 -29.43 1.19
N GLU A 169 20.19 -29.98 0.48
CA GLU A 169 21.58 -30.09 0.95
C GLU A 169 22.21 -28.71 1.18
N VAL A 170 22.04 -27.79 0.23
CA VAL A 170 22.52 -26.40 0.36
C VAL A 170 21.86 -25.71 1.56
N LEU A 171 20.54 -25.85 1.74
CA LEU A 171 19.82 -25.24 2.86
C LEU A 171 20.14 -25.88 4.22
N ALA A 172 20.46 -27.17 4.24
CA ALA A 172 20.86 -27.85 5.48
C ALA A 172 22.25 -27.42 5.94
N LEU A 173 23.19 -27.24 5.00
CA LEU A 173 24.57 -26.85 5.30
C LEU A 173 24.73 -25.34 5.51
N TYR A 174 24.03 -24.53 4.71
CA TYR A 174 24.22 -23.07 4.69
C TYR A 174 23.02 -22.28 5.23
N GLY A 175 21.86 -22.90 5.48
CA GLY A 175 20.62 -22.19 5.83
C GLY A 175 20.76 -21.26 7.04
N GLY A 176 21.28 -21.77 8.16
CA GLY A 176 21.48 -20.96 9.37
C GLY A 176 22.51 -19.84 9.20
N TYR A 177 23.61 -20.09 8.48
CA TYR A 177 24.65 -19.08 8.23
C TYR A 177 24.15 -17.97 7.31
N VAL A 178 23.49 -18.33 6.21
CA VAL A 178 22.89 -17.38 5.27
C VAL A 178 21.88 -16.50 5.98
N PHE A 179 21.09 -17.06 6.89
CA PHE A 179 20.15 -16.31 7.69
C PHE A 179 20.80 -15.31 8.64
N ALA A 180 21.81 -15.75 9.39
CA ALA A 180 22.53 -14.90 10.32
C ALA A 180 23.16 -13.70 9.60
N VAL A 181 23.82 -13.94 8.46
CA VAL A 181 24.39 -12.89 7.62
C VAL A 181 23.32 -11.93 7.11
N LEU A 182 22.15 -12.43 6.68
CA LEU A 182 21.03 -11.59 6.25
C LEU A 182 20.52 -10.67 7.36
N LEU A 183 20.35 -11.17 8.58
CA LEU A 183 19.93 -10.34 9.71
C LEU A 183 20.97 -9.29 10.09
N ILE A 184 22.26 -9.65 10.08
CA ILE A 184 23.35 -8.71 10.37
C ILE A 184 23.35 -7.58 9.33
N ILE A 185 23.30 -7.92 8.04
CA ILE A 185 23.25 -6.94 6.95
C ILE A 185 22.00 -6.07 7.06
N GLY A 186 20.83 -6.68 7.29
CA GLY A 186 19.56 -5.96 7.47
C GLY A 186 19.61 -4.97 8.64
N GLY A 187 20.14 -5.39 9.79
CA GLY A 187 20.36 -4.53 10.95
C GLY A 187 21.30 -3.37 10.64
N LEU A 188 22.42 -3.64 9.96
CA LEU A 188 23.39 -2.61 9.58
C LEU A 188 22.80 -1.57 8.62
N ILE A 189 21.97 -1.99 7.67
CA ILE A 189 21.29 -1.09 6.72
C ILE A 189 20.32 -0.18 7.46
N ILE A 190 19.50 -0.71 8.37
CA ILE A 190 18.54 0.09 9.15
C ILE A 190 19.30 1.10 10.02
N PHE A 191 20.36 0.66 10.69
CA PHE A 191 21.21 1.52 11.52
C PHE A 191 21.87 2.63 10.72
N GLY A 192 22.48 2.29 9.57
CA GLY A 192 23.10 3.27 8.68
C GLY A 192 22.11 4.28 8.12
N ARG A 193 20.89 3.84 7.78
CA ARG A 193 19.81 4.73 7.31
C ARG A 193 19.39 5.73 8.37
N GLU A 194 19.27 5.29 9.62
CA GLU A 194 18.89 6.16 10.74
C GLU A 194 19.98 7.19 11.04
N ILE A 195 21.25 6.77 11.06
CA ILE A 195 22.40 7.66 11.27
C ILE A 195 22.50 8.71 10.17
N TRP A 196 22.32 8.30 8.92
CA TRP A 196 22.29 9.22 7.80
C TRP A 196 21.13 10.23 7.90
N GLY A 197 19.97 9.77 8.37
CA GLY A 197 18.81 10.61 8.65
C GLY A 197 19.09 11.66 9.74
N MET A 198 19.77 11.27 10.82
CA MET A 198 20.19 12.18 11.89
C MET A 198 21.21 13.20 11.40
N LEU A 199 22.27 12.76 10.70
CA LEU A 199 23.31 13.64 10.15
C LEU A 199 22.76 14.68 9.16
N ARG A 200 21.73 14.33 8.38
CA ARG A 200 21.08 15.27 7.44
C ARG A 200 20.26 16.34 8.16
N LYS A 201 19.67 16.02 9.32
CA LYS A 201 18.89 17.00 10.12
C LYS A 201 19.76 17.99 10.87
N THR A 202 20.99 17.63 11.24
CA THR A 202 21.95 18.52 11.92
C THR A 202 22.61 19.53 10.97
N LYS A 203 22.50 19.35 9.64
CA LYS A 203 23.07 20.25 8.63
C LYS A 203 22.11 21.33 8.10
N VAL A 204 20.92 21.46 8.68
CA VAL A 204 19.94 22.54 8.41
C VAL A 204 19.81 23.38 9.68
#